data_AF-A0A2E9JFF1-F1
#
_entry.id   AF-A0A2E9JFF1-F1
#
_cell.length_a   1.000
_cell.length_b   1.000
_cell.length_c   1.000
_cell.angle_alpha   90.00
_cell.angle_beta   90.00
_cell.angle_gamma   90.00
#
_symmetry.space_group_name_H-M   'P 1'
#
loop_
_entity.id
_entity.type
_entity.pdbx_description
1 polymer ?
#
loop_
_entity_poly.entity_id
_entity_poly.type
_entity_poly.pdbx_seq_one_letter_code
_entity_poly.pdbx_strand_id
1 'polypeptide(L)'
;MEKAISKLAILLACLQLSACASSSAYAPLLRAEPALGAKLIRAPRTIRLYFNALPDVAQSSLKLIGPSGEHQLRGMHIMASDDLMIEIIDPVTTGQYTIEWVTVVGEDPSIHAGSFNFSVTVQ
;
A
#
# COMPACT_ATOMS: atom_id res chain seq x y z
N MET A 1 27.78 48.51 -19.09
CA MET A 1 26.91 47.44 -19.61
C MET A 1 26.41 46.64 -18.41
N GLU A 2 25.46 47.18 -17.64
CA GLU A 2 25.16 46.69 -16.27
C GLU A 2 23.67 46.70 -15.96
N LYS A 3 22.85 46.08 -16.81
CA LYS A 3 21.39 46.04 -16.57
C LYS A 3 20.75 44.81 -17.23
N ALA A 4 21.19 43.62 -16.85
CA ALA A 4 20.52 42.39 -17.28
C ALA A 4 20.42 41.30 -16.19
N ILE A 5 21.24 41.38 -15.14
CA ILE A 5 21.36 40.25 -14.19
C ILE A 5 20.28 40.30 -13.09
N SER A 6 19.63 41.44 -12.85
CA SER A 6 18.82 41.64 -11.64
C SER A 6 17.36 41.17 -11.70
N LYS A 7 16.80 40.78 -12.85
CA LYS A 7 15.38 40.36 -12.93
C LYS A 7 15.17 38.87 -13.11
N LEU A 8 16.19 38.14 -13.57
CA LEU A 8 16.06 36.71 -13.85
C LEU A 8 16.22 35.84 -12.60
N ALA A 9 16.98 36.30 -11.60
CA ALA A 9 17.22 35.56 -10.37
C ALA A 9 16.02 35.54 -9.40
N ILE A 10 15.11 36.51 -9.50
CA ILE A 10 13.96 36.63 -8.58
C ILE A 10 12.76 35.80 -9.07
N LEU A 11 12.69 35.47 -10.36
CA LEU A 11 11.59 34.67 -10.92
C LEU A 11 11.78 33.16 -10.69
N LEU A 12 13.00 32.70 -10.41
CA LEU A 12 13.30 31.27 -10.23
C LEU A 12 13.08 30.74 -8.80
N ALA A 13 12.84 31.61 -7.82
CA ALA A 13 12.74 31.21 -6.41
C ALA A 13 11.32 30.82 -5.98
N CYS A 14 10.29 31.01 -6.82
CA CYS A 14 8.89 30.80 -6.45
C CYS A 14 8.32 29.41 -6.80
N LEU A 15 9.12 28.48 -7.32
CA LEU A 15 8.65 27.18 -7.83
C LEU A 15 9.12 25.98 -7.01
N GLN A 16 9.11 26.12 -5.68
CA GLN A 16 9.53 25.06 -4.74
C GLN A 16 8.51 24.92 -3.61
N LEU A 17 7.22 24.85 -3.94
CA LEU A 17 6.22 24.40 -2.98
C LEU A 17 5.17 23.53 -3.67
N SER A 18 5.63 22.43 -4.27
CA SER A 18 4.76 21.28 -4.46
C SER A 18 4.51 20.70 -3.08
N ALA A 19 3.56 21.29 -2.37
CA ALA A 19 2.99 20.70 -1.17
C ALA A 19 2.59 19.27 -1.54
N CYS A 20 3.26 18.30 -0.94
CA CYS A 20 2.71 16.96 -0.81
C CYS A 20 1.45 17.13 0.04
N ALA A 21 0.34 17.48 -0.61
CA ALA A 21 -0.97 17.37 -0.03
C ALA A 21 -1.23 15.87 0.04
N SER A 22 -0.64 15.22 1.05
CA SER A 22 -1.19 13.99 1.59
C SER A 22 -2.52 14.40 2.19
N SER A 23 -3.56 14.56 1.36
CA SER A 23 -4.90 14.44 1.89
C SER A 23 -4.89 13.09 2.59
N SER A 24 -5.06 13.10 3.90
CA SER A 24 -5.42 11.90 4.63
C SER A 24 -6.84 11.60 4.15
N ALA A 25 -6.95 11.08 2.92
CA ALA A 25 -8.14 10.43 2.45
C ALA A 25 -8.40 9.36 3.49
N TYR A 26 -9.59 9.40 4.08
CA TYR A 26 -10.04 8.39 5.01
C TYR A 26 -9.73 7.01 4.44
N ALA A 27 -8.88 6.26 5.14
CA ALA A 27 -8.46 4.92 4.76
C ALA A 27 -9.03 3.95 5.80
N PRO A 28 -9.93 3.03 5.42
CA PRO A 28 -10.54 2.10 6.36
C PRO A 28 -9.55 1.07 6.92
N LEU A 29 -8.36 0.94 6.31
CA LEU A 29 -7.32 0.01 6.74
C LEU A 29 -6.71 0.47 8.07
N LEU A 30 -6.89 -0.35 9.11
CA LEU A 30 -6.36 -0.12 10.46
C LEU A 30 -4.93 -0.63 10.61
N ARG A 31 -4.66 -1.84 10.10
CA ARG A 31 -3.34 -2.50 10.16
C ARG A 31 -3.27 -3.64 9.16
N ALA A 32 -2.07 -4.17 8.96
CA ALA A 32 -1.83 -5.34 8.11
C ALA A 32 -0.83 -6.31 8.73
N GLU A 33 -0.86 -7.55 8.26
CA GLU A 33 0.15 -8.58 8.48
C GLU A 33 0.54 -9.15 7.12
N PRO A 34 1.78 -8.95 6.63
CA PRO A 34 2.86 -8.15 7.22
C PRO A 34 2.48 -6.68 7.49
N ALA A 35 3.05 -6.10 8.55
CA ALA A 35 2.81 -4.69 8.87
C ALA A 35 3.40 -3.76 7.79
N LEU A 36 2.84 -2.56 7.69
CA LEU A 36 3.30 -1.52 6.77
C LEU A 36 4.77 -1.19 7.08
N GLY A 37 5.64 -1.33 6.08
CA GLY A 37 7.08 -1.12 6.20
C GLY A 37 7.83 -2.22 6.97
N ALA A 38 7.19 -3.36 7.27
CA ALA A 38 7.81 -4.43 8.04
C ALA A 38 9.07 -4.98 7.36
N LYS A 39 10.08 -5.30 8.19
CA LYS A 39 11.27 -6.04 7.78
C LYS A 39 11.22 -7.43 8.38
N LEU A 40 10.96 -8.43 7.55
CA LEU A 40 10.80 -9.82 7.96
C LEU A 40 12.09 -10.60 7.73
N ILE A 41 12.44 -11.46 8.68
CA ILE A 41 13.51 -12.47 8.52
C ILE A 41 12.95 -13.84 8.09
N ARG A 42 11.62 -13.94 7.96
CA ARG A 42 10.91 -15.15 7.53
C ARG A 42 9.83 -14.77 6.52
N ALA A 43 9.77 -15.53 5.44
CA ALA A 43 8.73 -15.42 4.42
C ALA A 43 7.32 -15.63 5.03
N PRO A 44 6.38 -14.68 4.85
CA PRO A 44 4.98 -14.90 5.19
C PRO A 44 4.35 -15.91 4.23
N ARG A 45 3.28 -16.58 4.69
CA ARG A 45 2.45 -17.48 3.85
C ARG A 45 1.08 -16.88 3.51
N THR A 46 0.68 -15.86 4.25
CA THR A 46 -0.60 -15.18 4.10
C THR A 46 -0.39 -13.68 4.20
N ILE A 47 -1.34 -12.94 3.63
CA ILE A 47 -1.51 -11.52 3.86
C ILE A 47 -2.85 -11.33 4.55
N ARG A 48 -2.87 -10.48 5.58
CA ARG A 48 -4.07 -10.14 6.33
C ARG A 48 -4.21 -8.63 6.44
N LEU A 49 -5.35 -8.09 6.03
CA LEU A 49 -5.67 -6.67 6.07
C LEU A 49 -6.85 -6.45 7.00
N TYR A 50 -6.69 -5.63 8.03
CA TYR A 50 -7.73 -5.35 9.03
C TYR A 50 -8.35 -4.00 8.76
N PHE A 51 -9.68 -3.97 8.71
CA PHE A 51 -10.45 -2.77 8.43
C PHE A 51 -11.25 -2.33 9.66
N ASN A 52 -11.80 -1.12 9.60
CA ASN A 52 -12.66 -0.58 10.64
C ASN A 52 -14.13 -0.98 10.52
N ALA A 53 -14.47 -1.76 9.48
CA ALA A 53 -15.76 -2.40 9.27
C ALA A 53 -15.57 -3.63 8.35
N LEU A 54 -16.54 -4.54 8.35
CA LEU A 54 -16.49 -5.79 7.60
C LEU A 54 -16.28 -5.55 6.09
N PRO A 55 -15.21 -6.08 5.46
CA PRO A 55 -14.98 -5.92 4.02
C PRO A 55 -15.82 -6.90 3.19
N ASP A 56 -16.30 -6.45 2.03
CA ASP A 56 -16.95 -7.30 1.03
C ASP A 56 -15.91 -8.03 0.18
N VAL A 57 -15.79 -9.35 0.38
CA VAL A 57 -14.85 -10.21 -0.35
C VAL A 57 -15.06 -10.16 -1.87
N ALA A 58 -16.30 -10.10 -2.36
CA ALA A 58 -16.60 -10.09 -3.79
C ALA A 58 -16.28 -8.74 -4.45
N GLN A 59 -16.16 -7.68 -3.67
CA GLN A 59 -15.72 -6.35 -4.09
C GLN A 59 -14.29 -6.03 -3.66
N SER A 60 -13.54 -7.05 -3.25
CA SER A 60 -12.16 -6.91 -2.80
C SER A 60 -11.16 -7.53 -3.76
N SER A 61 -9.98 -6.91 -3.86
CA SER A 61 -8.85 -7.47 -4.60
C SER A 61 -7.53 -7.11 -3.92
N LEU A 62 -6.54 -7.98 -4.08
CA LEU A 62 -5.20 -7.79 -3.55
C LEU A 62 -4.18 -8.26 -4.58
N LYS A 63 -3.14 -7.47 -4.79
CA LYS A 63 -1.94 -7.85 -5.54
C LYS A 63 -0.72 -7.82 -4.65
N LEU A 64 0.15 -8.80 -4.81
CA LEU A 64 1.46 -8.83 -4.19
C LEU A 64 2.51 -8.77 -5.29
N ILE A 65 3.29 -7.69 -5.34
CA ILE A 65 4.34 -7.50 -6.32
C ILE A 65 5.68 -7.63 -5.60
N GLY A 66 6.48 -8.60 -6.00
CA GLY A 66 7.81 -8.87 -5.46
C GLY A 66 8.93 -8.68 -6.48
N PRO A 67 10.17 -9.06 -6.13
CA PRO A 67 11.34 -8.94 -7.02
C PRO A 67 11.19 -9.72 -8.34
N SER A 68 10.37 -10.76 -8.34
CA SER A 68 10.10 -11.63 -9.50
C SER A 68 8.84 -11.24 -10.27
N GLY A 69 8.16 -10.15 -9.89
CA GLY A 69 6.88 -9.72 -10.46
C GLY A 69 5.69 -9.99 -9.54
N GLU A 70 4.49 -10.02 -10.11
CA GLU A 70 3.25 -10.29 -9.37
C GLU A 70 3.20 -11.76 -8.90
N HIS A 71 2.91 -11.97 -7.63
CA HIS A 71 2.76 -13.28 -7.01
C HIS A 71 1.31 -13.76 -7.13
N GLN A 72 1.15 -15.04 -7.42
CA GLN A 72 -0.14 -15.69 -7.39
C GLN A 72 -0.67 -15.78 -5.94
N LEU A 73 -1.90 -15.32 -5.77
CA LEU A 73 -2.63 -15.36 -4.51
C LEU A 73 -3.92 -16.19 -4.68
N ARG A 74 -4.43 -16.76 -3.57
CA ARG A 74 -5.65 -17.56 -3.61
C ARG A 74 -6.45 -17.50 -2.32
N GLY A 75 -7.76 -17.71 -2.47
CA GLY A 75 -8.66 -17.96 -1.36
C GLY A 75 -8.82 -16.74 -0.48
N MET A 76 -9.15 -15.59 -1.06
CA MET A 76 -9.53 -14.41 -0.28
C MET A 76 -10.81 -14.71 0.50
N HIS A 77 -10.82 -14.41 1.78
CA HIS A 77 -11.98 -14.60 2.65
C HIS A 77 -11.89 -13.69 3.88
N ILE A 78 -13.01 -13.55 4.58
CA ILE A 78 -13.06 -12.88 5.88
C ILE A 78 -12.79 -13.84 7.04
N MET A 79 -12.19 -13.33 8.12
CA MET A 79 -12.22 -13.96 9.44
C MET A 79 -13.19 -13.22 10.37
N ALA A 80 -13.21 -13.57 11.65
CA ALA A 80 -14.07 -12.95 12.66
C ALA A 80 -13.63 -11.55 13.14
N SER A 81 -12.68 -10.88 12.46
CA SER A 81 -12.05 -9.63 12.93
C SER A 81 -12.06 -8.52 11.88
N ASP A 82 -13.11 -8.44 11.07
CA ASP A 82 -13.28 -7.44 10.01
C ASP A 82 -12.05 -7.31 9.11
N ASP A 83 -11.55 -8.45 8.66
CA ASP A 83 -10.31 -8.55 7.94
C ASP A 83 -10.43 -9.40 6.69
N LEU A 84 -9.64 -9.06 5.67
CA LEU A 84 -9.38 -9.92 4.52
C LEU A 84 -8.13 -10.74 4.80
N MET A 85 -8.21 -12.05 4.60
CA MET A 85 -7.06 -12.94 4.59
C MET A 85 -6.95 -13.65 3.23
N ILE A 86 -5.72 -13.73 2.70
CA ILE A 86 -5.43 -14.38 1.43
C ILE A 86 -4.11 -15.17 1.50
N GLU A 87 -4.07 -16.32 0.83
CA GLU A 87 -2.89 -17.20 0.76
C GLU A 87 -1.93 -16.72 -0.35
N ILE A 88 -0.62 -16.75 -0.07
CA ILE A 88 0.43 -16.54 -1.06
C ILE A 88 0.84 -17.93 -1.60
N ILE A 89 0.63 -18.16 -2.90
CA ILE A 89 0.94 -19.43 -3.55
C ILE A 89 2.41 -19.48 -3.98
N ASP A 90 2.89 -18.39 -4.57
CA ASP A 90 4.26 -18.34 -5.06
C ASP A 90 5.27 -18.18 -3.93
N PRO A 91 6.47 -18.79 -4.03
CA PRO A 91 7.51 -18.67 -3.02
C PRO A 91 7.91 -17.21 -2.76
N VAL A 92 7.86 -16.77 -1.51
CA VAL A 92 8.36 -15.44 -1.12
C VAL A 92 9.87 -15.53 -0.86
N THR A 93 10.65 -14.83 -1.65
CA THR A 93 12.12 -14.76 -1.59
C THR A 93 12.59 -13.49 -0.88
N THR A 94 13.91 -13.32 -0.72
CA THR A 94 14.48 -12.09 -0.17
C THR A 94 14.26 -10.93 -1.15
N GLY A 95 13.79 -9.80 -0.63
CA GLY A 95 13.62 -8.57 -1.40
C GLY A 95 12.47 -7.69 -0.90
N GLN A 96 12.18 -6.65 -1.69
CA GLN A 96 11.08 -5.71 -1.43
C GLN A 96 9.79 -6.21 -2.07
N TYR A 97 8.70 -6.00 -1.34
CA TYR A 97 7.36 -6.36 -1.76
C TYR A 97 6.44 -5.15 -1.65
N THR A 98 5.49 -5.05 -2.59
CA THR A 98 4.40 -4.08 -2.60
C THR A 98 3.09 -4.85 -2.52
N ILE A 99 2.22 -4.48 -1.58
CA ILE A 99 0.84 -4.92 -1.52
C ILE A 99 -0.01 -3.78 -2.04
N GLU A 100 -0.83 -4.06 -3.04
CA GLU A 100 -1.89 -3.17 -3.51
C GLU A 100 -3.24 -3.81 -3.16
N TRP A 101 -4.18 -3.02 -2.66
CA TRP A 101 -5.49 -3.52 -2.26
C TRP A 101 -6.60 -2.57 -2.69
N VAL A 102 -7.77 -3.15 -2.93
CA VAL A 102 -9.04 -2.47 -3.18
C VAL A 102 -10.11 -3.20 -2.37
N THR A 103 -11.01 -2.49 -1.71
CA THR A 103 -12.14 -3.08 -0.97
C THR A 103 -13.30 -2.10 -0.80
N VAL A 104 -14.47 -2.63 -0.44
CA VAL A 104 -15.63 -1.91 0.06
C VAL A 104 -15.89 -2.43 1.48
N VAL A 105 -16.20 -1.55 2.44
CA VAL A 105 -16.36 -1.93 3.85
C VAL A 105 -17.70 -1.46 4.42
N GLY A 106 -18.32 -2.29 5.25
CA GLY A 106 -19.62 -1.99 5.88
C GLY A 106 -20.73 -1.83 4.86
N GLU A 107 -21.64 -0.88 5.11
CA GLU A 107 -22.80 -0.58 4.25
C GLU A 107 -22.52 0.54 3.23
N ASP A 108 -21.37 1.23 3.35
CA ASP A 108 -20.98 2.31 2.44
C ASP A 108 -20.45 1.70 1.13
N PRO A 109 -21.04 2.00 -0.04
CA PRO A 109 -20.59 1.47 -1.32
C PRO A 109 -19.30 2.14 -1.83
N SER A 110 -18.67 3.02 -1.05
CA SER A 110 -17.41 3.67 -1.39
C SER A 110 -16.28 2.67 -1.58
N ILE A 111 -15.61 2.77 -2.73
CA ILE A 111 -14.42 1.96 -3.03
C ILE A 111 -13.21 2.61 -2.34
N HIS A 112 -12.54 1.83 -1.50
CA HIS A 112 -11.29 2.20 -0.88
C HIS A 112 -10.14 1.42 -1.50
N ALA A 113 -9.01 2.08 -1.66
CA ALA A 113 -7.80 1.46 -2.19
C ALA A 113 -6.57 1.99 -1.47
N GLY A 114 -5.50 1.20 -1.50
CA GLY A 114 -4.23 1.61 -0.94
C GLY A 114 -3.08 0.73 -1.39
N SER A 115 -1.87 1.15 -1.04
CA SER A 115 -0.65 0.42 -1.30
C SER A 115 0.33 0.60 -0.14
N PHE A 116 1.06 -0.45 0.20
CA PHE A 116 2.14 -0.39 1.18
C PHE A 116 3.21 -1.44 0.91
N ASN A 117 4.38 -1.27 1.51
CA ASN A 117 5.52 -2.15 1.31
C ASN A 117 5.84 -2.99 2.54
N PHE A 118 6.50 -4.12 2.31
CA PHE A 118 7.30 -4.83 3.32
C PHE A 118 8.55 -5.41 2.64
N SER A 119 9.49 -5.92 3.44
CA SER A 119 10.71 -6.54 2.92
C SER A 119 10.98 -7.87 3.61
N VAL A 120 11.51 -8.84 2.88
CA VAL A 120 12.09 -10.07 3.45
C VAL A 120 13.60 -9.99 3.30
N THR A 121 14.34 -10.23 4.39
CA THR A 121 15.80 -10.19 4.42
C THR A 121 16.36 -11.49 5.00
N VAL A 122 17.64 -11.74 4.73
CA VAL A 122 18.40 -12.78 5.41
C VAL A 122 18.81 -12.28 6.79
N GLN A 123 18.88 -13.19 7.74
CA GLN A 123 19.27 -12.89 9.11
C GLN A 123 20.78 -12.63 9.24
#